data_AF-A0A2I2MBB2-F1
#
_entry.id   AF-A0A2I2MBB2-F1
#
_cell.length_a   1.000
_cell.length_b   1.000
_cell.length_c   1.000
_cell.angle_alpha   90.00
_cell.angle_beta   90.00
_cell.angle_gamma   90.00
#
_symmetry.space_group_name_H-M   'P 1'
#
loop_
_entity.id
_entity.type
_entity.pdbx_description
1 polymer ?
#
loop_
_entity_poly.entity_id
_entity_poly.type
_entity_poly.pdbx_seq_one_letter_code
_entity_poly.pdbx_strand_id
1 'polypeptide(L)'
;MHQALTVGTPSLGALSKINEDKAITGIKNLFKAVSMYFDNILPDGKAEVIAVELLSKYEYRSLRLEDLVVICKNLKESDAFKITPARILREIKKYSDNREKLAIQLSKQSSDIAKQSVNYQLEARLQKHFKSAPNANRLASKRNSVSNKFK
;
A
#
# COMPACT_ATOMS: atom_id res chain seq x y z
N MET A 1 9.20 -2.79 2.50
CA MET A 1 7.97 -1.99 2.28
C MET A 1 6.72 -2.85 2.14
N HIS A 2 6.65 -3.83 1.23
CA HIS A 2 5.42 -4.63 1.03
C HIS A 2 4.87 -5.32 2.29
N GLN A 3 5.74 -5.89 3.14
CA GLN A 3 5.29 -6.58 4.35
C GLN A 3 4.61 -5.64 5.38
N ALA A 4 4.97 -4.35 5.46
CA ALA A 4 4.38 -3.43 6.46
C ALA A 4 2.95 -2.99 6.08
N LEU A 5 2.66 -2.91 4.78
CA LEU A 5 1.33 -2.56 4.26
C LEU A 5 0.28 -3.64 4.56
N THR A 6 0.68 -4.91 4.55
CA THR A 6 -0.24 -6.07 4.71
C THR A 6 -0.51 -6.46 6.16
N VAL A 7 0.22 -5.91 7.13
CA VAL A 7 0.10 -6.28 8.56
C VAL A 7 -1.19 -5.70 9.17
N GLY A 8 -1.89 -6.45 10.01
CA GLY A 8 -3.18 -6.05 10.60
C GLY A 8 -3.09 -5.15 11.86
N THR A 9 -1.92 -4.59 12.16
CA THR A 9 -1.71 -3.81 13.38
C THR A 9 -2.33 -2.42 13.31
N PRO A 10 -2.72 -1.86 14.47
CA PRO A 10 -3.32 -0.53 14.55
C PRO A 10 -2.38 0.55 14.03
N SER A 11 -2.95 1.58 13.39
CA SER A 11 -2.20 2.75 12.97
C SER A 11 -1.80 3.62 14.17
N LEU A 12 -0.85 4.53 13.96
CA LEU A 12 -0.43 5.52 14.96
C LEU A 12 -1.62 6.35 15.47
N GLY A 13 -2.54 6.74 14.59
CA GLY A 13 -3.75 7.46 14.98
C GLY A 13 -4.76 6.61 15.76
N ALA A 14 -4.75 5.28 15.60
CA ALA A 14 -5.55 4.38 16.43
C ALA A 14 -4.88 4.15 17.80
N LEU A 15 -3.55 4.02 17.82
CA LEU A 15 -2.76 3.89 19.04
C LEU A 15 -2.87 5.14 19.93
N SER A 16 -2.84 6.34 19.35
CA SER A 16 -2.96 7.58 20.13
C SER A 16 -4.32 7.73 20.82
N LYS A 17 -5.40 7.19 20.24
CA LYS A 17 -6.72 7.16 20.88
C LYS A 17 -6.79 6.23 22.09
N ILE A 18 -5.98 5.18 22.11
CA ILE A 18 -5.94 4.23 23.23
C ILE A 18 -5.10 4.83 24.37
N ASN A 19 -3.89 5.26 24.05
CA ASN A 19 -2.99 5.90 25.01
C ASN A 19 -1.94 6.73 24.27
N GLU A 20 -2.14 8.03 24.24
CA GLU A 20 -1.28 8.98 23.54
C GLU A 20 0.15 9.02 24.13
N ASP A 21 0.27 9.06 25.46
CA ASP A 21 1.57 9.13 26.15
C ASP A 21 2.45 7.91 25.84
N LYS A 22 1.86 6.70 25.84
CA LYS A 22 2.57 5.48 25.47
C LYS A 22 2.96 5.46 23.99
N ALA A 23 2.10 5.97 23.11
CA ALA A 23 2.41 6.08 21.69
C ALA A 23 3.58 7.03 21.46
N ILE A 24 3.56 8.22 22.06
CA ILE A 24 4.65 9.21 22.01
C ILE A 24 5.94 8.58 22.54
N THR A 25 5.89 7.95 23.72
CA THR A 25 7.05 7.31 24.34
C THR A 25 7.65 6.22 23.46
N GLY A 26 6.81 5.37 22.84
CA GLY A 26 7.26 4.33 21.91
C GLY A 26 7.98 4.91 20.69
N ILE A 27 7.41 5.95 20.08
CA ILE A 27 8.01 6.63 18.92
C ILE A 27 9.33 7.32 19.29
N LYS A 28 9.36 8.03 20.43
CA LYS A 28 10.58 8.67 20.97
C LYS A 28 11.70 7.67 21.11
N ASN A 29 11.43 6.53 21.76
CA ASN A 29 12.42 5.49 22.01
C ASN A 29 12.97 4.88 20.72
N LEU A 30 12.13 4.72 19.69
CA LEU A 30 12.55 4.26 18.36
C LEU A 30 13.59 5.20 17.72
N PHE A 31 13.30 6.50 17.64
CA PHE A 31 14.22 7.45 17.02
C PHE A 31 15.48 7.71 17.86
N LYS A 32 15.35 7.67 19.19
CA LYS A 32 16.51 7.73 20.09
C LYS A 32 17.42 6.52 19.90
N ALA A 33 16.86 5.31 19.85
CA ALA A 33 17.63 4.09 19.61
C ALA A 33 18.38 4.13 18.28
N VAL A 34 17.72 4.60 17.21
CA VAL A 34 18.39 4.77 15.91
C VAL A 34 19.49 5.82 15.95
N SER A 35 19.30 6.90 16.72
CA SER A 35 20.31 7.96 16.81
C SER A 35 21.64 7.48 17.39
N MET A 36 21.65 6.38 18.15
CA MET A 36 22.89 5.79 18.70
C MET A 36 23.83 5.23 17.64
N TYR A 37 23.37 5.03 16.40
CA TYR A 37 24.20 4.61 15.27
C TYR A 37 24.93 5.79 14.59
N PHE A 38 24.67 7.02 15.02
CA PHE A 38 25.27 8.24 14.46
C PHE A 38 26.18 8.90 15.50
N ASP A 39 27.00 9.86 15.05
CA ASP A 39 27.95 10.60 15.89
C ASP A 39 27.26 11.48 16.95
N ASN A 40 25.94 11.64 16.87
CA ASN A 40 25.16 12.43 17.80
C ASN A 40 23.89 11.71 18.25
N ILE A 41 23.64 11.75 19.55
CA ILE A 41 22.39 11.25 20.14
C ILE A 41 21.28 12.29 19.95
N LEU A 42 20.10 11.84 19.55
CA LEU A 42 18.92 12.69 19.44
C LEU A 42 18.41 13.04 20.86
N PRO A 43 18.41 14.34 21.24
CA PRO A 43 17.90 14.75 22.55
C PRO A 43 16.42 14.41 22.72
N ASP A 44 16.01 14.11 23.96
CA ASP A 44 14.67 13.62 24.27
C ASP A 44 13.56 14.58 23.80
N GLY A 45 13.71 15.88 24.06
CA GLY A 45 12.75 16.90 23.61
C GLY A 45 12.66 17.00 22.08
N LYS A 46 13.75 16.76 21.35
CA LYS A 46 13.71 16.74 19.87
C LYS A 46 13.03 15.47 19.35
N ALA A 47 13.22 14.33 20.01
CA ALA A 47 12.51 13.10 19.68
C ALA A 47 11.01 13.23 19.94
N GLU A 48 10.63 13.94 21.00
CA GLU A 48 9.25 14.21 21.35
C GLU A 48 8.54 15.08 20.32
N VAL A 49 9.19 16.17 19.86
CA VAL A 49 8.65 17.01 18.79
C VAL A 49 8.32 16.19 17.54
N ILE A 50 9.19 15.26 17.15
CA ILE A 50 8.96 14.37 16.00
C ILE A 50 7.76 13.45 16.27
N ALA A 51 7.66 12.87 17.46
CA ALA A 51 6.56 11.98 17.84
C ALA A 51 5.22 12.72 17.83
N VAL A 52 5.16 13.91 18.41
CA VAL A 52 3.96 14.76 18.40
C VAL A 52 3.59 15.16 16.98
N GLU A 53 4.56 15.49 16.12
CA GLU A 53 4.30 15.84 14.73
C GLU A 53 3.70 14.66 13.93
N LEU A 54 4.20 13.44 14.14
CA LEU A 54 3.66 12.21 13.56
C LEU A 54 2.21 11.96 13.96
N LEU A 55 1.86 12.22 15.22
CA LEU A 55 0.49 12.05 15.73
C LEU A 55 -0.42 13.22 15.34
N SER A 56 0.12 14.41 15.08
CA SER A 56 -0.66 15.60 14.74
C SER A 56 -1.03 15.64 13.25
N LYS A 57 -0.12 15.26 12.37
CA LYS A 57 -0.33 15.32 10.91
C LYS A 57 -1.15 14.14 10.40
N TYR A 58 -2.26 14.44 9.72
CA TYR A 58 -3.20 13.45 9.20
C TYR A 58 -2.53 12.40 8.31
N GLU A 59 -1.63 12.84 7.43
CA GLU A 59 -0.88 11.97 6.50
C GLU A 59 -0.15 10.83 7.24
N TYR A 60 0.44 11.15 8.39
CA TYR A 60 1.27 10.23 9.16
C TYR A 60 0.49 9.39 10.16
N ARG A 61 -0.74 9.78 10.53
CA ARG A 61 -1.62 8.99 11.42
C ARG A 61 -1.97 7.62 10.85
N SER A 62 -1.88 7.45 9.53
CA SER A 62 -2.13 6.20 8.82
C SER A 62 -0.96 5.21 8.88
N LEU A 63 0.24 5.68 9.25
CA LEU A 63 1.41 4.84 9.44
C LEU A 63 1.23 3.91 10.63
N ARG A 64 1.98 2.82 10.67
CA ARG A 64 2.04 1.88 11.79
C ARG A 64 3.43 1.88 12.44
N LEU A 65 3.59 1.19 13.56
CA LEU A 65 4.90 1.06 14.22
C LEU A 65 5.91 0.34 13.32
N GLU A 66 5.46 -0.63 12.52
CA GLU A 66 6.27 -1.36 11.56
C GLU A 66 6.78 -0.43 10.44
N ASP A 67 5.95 0.53 10.02
CA ASP A 67 6.38 1.56 9.06
C ASP A 67 7.51 2.40 9.66
N LEU A 68 7.40 2.79 10.94
CA LEU A 68 8.47 3.50 11.65
C LEU A 68 9.75 2.67 11.76
N VAL A 69 9.66 1.36 12.02
CA VAL A 69 10.82 0.46 12.02
C VAL A 69 11.51 0.43 10.66
N VAL A 70 10.77 0.43 9.56
CA VAL A 70 11.36 0.48 8.20
C VAL A 70 12.06 1.83 7.98
N ILE A 71 11.43 2.94 8.37
CA ILE A 71 12.05 4.28 8.30
C ILE A 71 13.35 4.31 9.11
N CYS A 72 13.35 3.74 10.32
CA CYS A 72 14.51 3.60 11.19
C CYS A 72 15.66 2.82 10.52
N LYS A 73 15.35 1.73 9.82
CA LYS A 73 16.35 0.96 9.04
C LYS A 73 16.93 1.79 7.90
N ASN A 74 16.08 2.45 7.11
CA ASN A 74 16.51 3.30 6.01
C ASN A 74 17.40 4.45 6.49
N LEU A 75 17.09 5.05 7.65
CA LEU A 75 17.92 6.07 8.26
C LEU A 75 19.31 5.53 8.59
N LYS A 76 19.38 4.38 9.28
CA LYS A 76 20.65 3.72 9.65
C LYS A 76 21.50 3.38 8.43
N GLU A 77 20.89 2.90 7.36
CA GLU A 77 21.57 2.51 6.12
C GLU A 77 21.95 3.71 5.24
N SER A 78 21.51 4.92 5.58
CA SER A 78 21.86 6.12 4.83
C SER A 78 23.29 6.58 5.13
N ASP A 79 23.97 7.14 4.13
CA ASP A 79 25.33 7.71 4.25
C ASP A 79 25.36 9.03 5.05
N ALA A 80 24.63 9.10 6.17
CA ALA A 80 24.69 10.22 7.10
C ALA A 80 25.73 9.99 8.18
N PHE A 81 26.48 11.04 8.48
CA PHE A 81 27.27 11.08 9.70
C PHE A 81 26.45 11.54 10.92
N LYS A 82 25.48 12.45 10.72
CA LYS A 82 24.65 13.04 11.79
C LYS A 82 23.17 12.87 11.54
N ILE A 83 22.44 12.64 12.64
CA ILE A 83 20.97 12.57 12.63
C ILE A 83 20.36 13.85 13.19
N THR A 84 19.38 14.40 12.47
CA THR A 84 18.66 15.61 12.88
C THR A 84 17.16 15.40 12.71
N PRO A 85 16.30 16.12 13.46
CA PRO A 85 14.86 16.05 13.27
C PRO A 85 14.44 16.30 11.82
N ALA A 86 15.03 17.28 11.15
CA ALA A 86 14.75 17.59 9.75
C ALA A 86 15.08 16.44 8.79
N ARG A 87 16.09 15.61 9.10
CA ARG A 87 16.43 14.42 8.32
C ARG A 87 15.44 13.29 8.57
N ILE A 88 15.08 13.05 9.83
CA ILE A 88 14.06 12.06 10.21
C ILE A 88 12.73 12.39 9.54
N LEU A 89 12.26 13.63 9.65
CA LEU A 89 11.00 14.08 9.04
C LEU A 89 11.03 13.98 7.51
N ARG A 90 12.18 14.26 6.87
CA ARG A 90 12.35 14.05 5.42
C ARG A 90 12.19 12.58 5.03
N GLU A 91 12.78 11.66 5.79
CA GLU A 91 12.69 10.23 5.50
C GLU A 91 11.28 9.69 5.78
N ILE A 92 10.60 10.17 6.83
CA ILE A 92 9.18 9.88 7.10
C ILE A 92 8.33 10.32 5.91
N LYS A 93 8.50 11.57 5.45
CA LYS A 93 7.74 12.10 4.31
C LYS A 93 7.98 11.26 3.05
N LYS A 94 9.24 11.00 2.71
CA LYS A 94 9.62 10.17 1.57
C LYS A 94 9.00 8.77 1.65
N TYR A 95 9.01 8.15 2.83
CA TYR A 95 8.39 6.85 3.06
C TYR A 95 6.87 6.92 2.87
N SER A 96 6.21 7.93 3.45
CA SER A 96 4.76 8.14 3.33
C SER A 96 4.34 8.31 1.87
N ASP A 97 5.02 9.17 1.11
CA ASP A 97 4.78 9.41 -0.31
C ASP A 97 4.92 8.11 -1.14
N ASN A 98 5.92 7.27 -0.81
CA ASN A 98 6.12 5.98 -1.48
C ASN A 98 5.06 4.95 -1.09
N ARG A 99 4.66 4.93 0.18
CA ARG A 99 3.62 4.03 0.71
C ARG A 99 2.28 4.30 0.04
N GLU A 100 1.92 5.57 -0.14
CA GLU A 100 0.70 5.97 -0.84
C GLU A 100 0.72 5.50 -2.31
N LYS A 101 1.82 5.74 -3.02
CA LYS A 101 1.99 5.27 -4.41
C LYS A 101 1.83 3.74 -4.52
N LEU A 102 2.42 3.00 -3.58
CA LEU A 102 2.30 1.54 -3.52
C LEU A 102 0.86 1.09 -3.24
N ALA A 103 0.17 1.76 -2.31
CA ALA A 103 -1.24 1.46 -2.01
C ALA A 103 -2.12 1.68 -3.25
N ILE A 104 -1.94 2.79 -3.97
CA ILE A 104 -2.66 3.08 -5.22
C ILE A 104 -2.37 2.01 -6.28
N GLN A 105 -1.10 1.61 -6.44
CA GLN A 105 -0.72 0.55 -7.39
C GLN A 105 -1.39 -0.79 -7.05
N LEU A 106 -1.38 -1.19 -5.77
CA LEU A 106 -2.03 -2.41 -5.32
C LEU A 106 -3.55 -2.35 -5.54
N SER A 107 -4.19 -1.22 -5.25
CA SER A 107 -5.62 -1.03 -5.51
C SER A 107 -5.96 -1.15 -7.01
N LYS A 108 -5.12 -0.59 -7.89
CA LYS A 108 -5.27 -0.75 -9.35
C LYS A 108 -5.15 -2.22 -9.76
N GLN A 109 -4.11 -2.91 -9.30
CA GLN A 109 -3.91 -4.33 -9.59
C GLN A 109 -5.09 -5.19 -9.10
N SER A 110 -5.57 -4.98 -7.87
CA SER A 110 -6.74 -5.69 -7.35
C SER A 110 -8.00 -5.39 -8.17
N SER A 111 -8.19 -4.14 -8.62
CA SER A 111 -9.31 -3.78 -9.49
C SER A 111 -9.23 -4.47 -10.86
N ASP A 112 -8.04 -4.54 -11.46
CA ASP A 112 -7.86 -5.17 -12.77
C ASP A 112 -8.04 -6.69 -12.70
N ILE A 113 -7.55 -7.34 -11.63
CA ILE A 113 -7.83 -8.76 -11.35
C ILE A 113 -9.34 -9.01 -11.17
N ALA A 114 -10.03 -8.13 -10.43
CA ALA A 114 -11.48 -8.24 -10.25
C ALA A 114 -12.25 -8.04 -11.57
N LYS A 115 -11.83 -7.14 -12.45
CA LYS A 115 -12.44 -6.99 -13.78
C LYS A 115 -12.26 -8.23 -14.65
N GLN A 116 -11.07 -8.84 -14.61
CA GLN A 116 -10.81 -10.11 -15.31
C GLN A 116 -11.72 -11.24 -14.79
N SER A 117 -11.92 -11.33 -13.47
CA SER A 117 -12.81 -12.34 -12.89
C SER A 117 -14.29 -12.09 -13.21
N VAL A 118 -14.72 -10.82 -13.24
CA VAL A 118 -16.08 -10.44 -13.67
C VAL A 118 -16.30 -10.77 -15.13
N ASN A 119 -15.36 -10.48 -16.02
CA ASN A 119 -15.45 -10.85 -17.44
C ASN A 119 -15.54 -12.37 -17.62
N TYR A 120 -14.74 -13.13 -16.87
CA TYR A 120 -14.81 -14.60 -16.87
C TYR A 120 -16.17 -15.12 -16.39
N GLN A 121 -16.75 -14.52 -15.33
CA GLN A 121 -18.08 -14.88 -14.86
C GLN A 121 -19.18 -14.47 -15.86
N LEU A 122 -19.01 -13.36 -16.56
CA LEU A 122 -19.92 -12.90 -17.60
C LEU A 122 -19.89 -13.84 -18.81
N GLU A 123 -18.70 -14.24 -19.27
CA GLU A 123 -18.53 -15.25 -20.33
C GLU A 123 -19.13 -16.59 -19.93
N ALA A 124 -18.87 -17.07 -18.71
CA ALA A 124 -19.47 -18.31 -18.21
C ALA A 124 -21.00 -18.23 -18.15
N ARG A 125 -21.56 -17.08 -17.78
CA ARG A 125 -23.01 -16.83 -17.81
C ARG A 125 -23.55 -16.77 -19.24
N LEU A 126 -22.84 -16.10 -20.16
CA LEU A 126 -23.21 -16.04 -21.56
C LEU A 126 -23.18 -17.43 -22.20
N GLN A 127 -22.17 -18.26 -21.95
CA GLN A 127 -22.13 -19.65 -22.43
C GLN A 127 -23.23 -20.54 -21.81
N LYS A 128 -23.59 -20.30 -20.55
CA LYS A 128 -24.66 -21.04 -19.85
C LYS A 128 -26.05 -20.68 -20.36
N HIS A 129 -26.32 -19.40 -20.64
CA HIS A 129 -27.62 -18.89 -21.08
C HIS A 129 -27.78 -18.89 -22.61
N PHE A 130 -26.72 -18.58 -23.34
CA PHE A 130 -26.61 -18.79 -24.77
C PHE A 130 -25.84 -20.09 -25.01
N LYS A 131 -26.51 -21.23 -24.77
CA LYS A 131 -26.09 -22.47 -25.41
C LYS A 131 -26.22 -22.22 -26.91
N SER A 132 -25.11 -21.92 -27.58
CA SER A 132 -25.07 -21.88 -29.05
C SER A 132 -25.73 -23.17 -29.52
N ALA A 133 -26.88 -23.03 -30.20
CA ALA A 133 -27.65 -24.18 -30.64
C ALA A 133 -26.70 -25.16 -31.34
N PRO A 134 -26.75 -26.48 -31.07
CA PRO A 134 -25.78 -27.44 -31.58
C PRO A 134 -25.67 -27.50 -33.12
N ASN A 135 -26.52 -26.74 -33.84
CA ASN A 135 -26.54 -26.62 -35.29
C ASN A 135 -26.32 -25.18 -35.81
N ALA A 136 -25.90 -24.21 -34.99
CA ALA A 136 -25.67 -22.83 -35.45
C ALA A 136 -24.61 -22.77 -36.58
N ASN A 137 -23.51 -23.50 -36.43
CA ASN A 137 -22.50 -23.65 -37.49
C ASN A 137 -23.03 -24.42 -38.71
N ARG A 138 -23.89 -25.44 -38.53
CA ARG A 138 -24.52 -26.17 -39.64
C ARG A 138 -25.50 -25.30 -40.44
N LEU A 139 -26.26 -24.44 -39.77
CA LEU A 139 -27.20 -23.50 -40.38
C LEU A 139 -26.47 -22.38 -41.14
N ALA A 140 -25.37 -21.85 -40.59
CA ALA A 140 -24.54 -20.87 -41.28
C ALA A 140 -23.89 -21.45 -42.55
N SER A 141 -23.36 -22.68 -42.49
CA SER A 141 -22.79 -23.36 -43.66
C SER A 141 -23.83 -23.67 -44.75
N LYS A 142 -25.06 -24.05 -44.37
CA LYS A 142 -26.17 -24.24 -45.34
C LYS A 142 -26.57 -22.93 -46.01
N ARG A 143 -26.52 -21.80 -45.30
CA ARG A 143 -26.87 -20.48 -45.84
C ARG A 143 -25.85 -20.01 -46.89
N ASN A 144 -24.57 -20.26 -46.65
CA ASN A 144 -23.51 -19.95 -47.61
C ASN A 144 -23.57 -20.83 -48.87
N SER A 145 -23.93 -22.12 -48.74
CA SER A 145 -24.10 -23.02 -49.89
C SER A 145 -25.30 -22.68 -50.77
N VAL A 146 -26.36 -22.08 -50.20
CA VAL A 146 -27.52 -21.59 -50.97
C VAL A 146 -27.18 -20.32 -51.73
N SER A 147 -26.40 -19.40 -51.14
CA SER A 147 -26.01 -18.15 -51.83
C SER A 147 -25.07 -18.36 -53.03
N ASN A 148 -24.26 -19.42 -53.01
CA ASN A 148 -23.38 -19.78 -54.13
C ASN A 148 -24.05 -20.62 -55.21
N LYS A 149 -25.34 -20.98 -55.05
CA LYS A 149 -26.11 -21.73 -56.05
C LYS A 149 -26.88 -20.85 -57.04
N PHE A 150 -26.92 -19.55 -56.77
CA PHE A 150 -27.59 -18.52 -57.58
C PHE A 150 -26.60 -17.47 -58.13
N LYS A 151 -25.31 -17.83 -58.22
CA LYS A 151 -24.29 -17.09 -58.97
C LYS A 151 -23.91 -17.88 -60.21
#